data_AF-A0A354YX63-F1
#
_entry.id   AF-A0A354YX63-F1
#
_cell.length_a   1.000
_cell.length_b   1.000
_cell.length_c   1.000
_cell.angle_alpha   90.00
_cell.angle_beta   90.00
_cell.angle_gamma   90.00
#
_symmetry.space_group_name_H-M   'P 1'
#
loop_
_entity.id
_entity.type
_entity.pdbx_description
1 polymer ?
#
loop_
_entity_poly.entity_id
_entity_poly.type
_entity_poly.pdbx_seq_one_letter_code
_entity_poly.pdbx_strand_id
1 'polypeptide(L)'
;IHIDIDAAEIGKNVEVEVPIVGQVKEVLAAINQRLEAIELEELSEWHETIDRWKEEYPLRYGDSSEGRIMPQHVIEEVYSLTQGEAIICTEVGQNQMWAA
;
A
#
# COMPACT_ATOMS: atom_id res chain seq x y z
N ILE A 1 -7.14 2.22 -15.87
CA ILE A 1 -6.50 3.55 -15.98
C ILE A 1 -5.05 3.39 -15.52
N HIS A 2 -4.08 3.90 -16.27
CA HIS A 2 -2.66 3.86 -15.87
C HIS A 2 -2.09 5.27 -16.02
N ILE A 3 -1.60 5.83 -14.91
CA ILE A 3 -0.94 7.14 -14.86
C ILE A 3 0.55 6.89 -14.58
N ASP A 4 1.41 7.20 -15.53
CA ASP A 4 2.87 7.11 -15.38
C ASP A 4 3.55 8.32 -16.03
N ILE A 5 4.67 8.76 -15.48
CA ILE A 5 5.45 9.84 -16.08
C ILE A 5 6.28 9.34 -17.27
N ASP A 6 6.65 8.06 -17.26
CA ASP A 6 7.37 7.41 -18.35
C ASP A 6 6.38 6.71 -19.29
N ALA A 7 6.31 7.21 -20.52
CA ALA A 7 5.47 6.62 -21.56
C ALA A 7 5.84 5.16 -21.90
N ALA A 8 7.07 4.74 -21.62
CA ALA A 8 7.52 3.37 -21.89
C ALA A 8 6.92 2.32 -20.93
N GLU A 9 6.45 2.73 -19.74
CA GLU A 9 5.82 1.81 -18.78
C GLU A 9 4.32 1.61 -19.06
N ILE A 10 3.69 2.54 -19.78
CA ILE A 10 2.28 2.44 -20.18
C ILE A 10 2.07 1.27 -21.14
N GLY A 11 1.22 0.31 -20.77
CA GLY A 11 0.89 -0.82 -21.63
C GLY A 11 2.00 -1.89 -21.73
N LYS A 12 3.11 -1.75 -20.98
CA LYS A 12 4.29 -2.63 -21.08
C LYS A 12 4.02 -4.05 -20.63
N ASN A 13 3.33 -4.22 -19.50
CA ASN A 13 3.03 -5.52 -18.89
C ASN A 13 1.53 -5.88 -18.93
N VAL A 14 0.66 -4.87 -18.89
CA VAL A 14 -0.80 -5.02 -18.84
C VAL A 14 -1.42 -4.00 -19.79
N GLU A 15 -2.41 -4.41 -20.58
CA GLU A 15 -3.14 -3.52 -21.49
C GLU A 15 -3.89 -2.42 -20.72
N VAL A 16 -3.90 -1.20 -21.29
CA VAL A 16 -4.45 -0.01 -20.63
C VAL A 16 -5.49 0.66 -21.52
N GLU A 17 -6.73 0.72 -21.05
CA GLU A 17 -7.83 1.40 -21.75
C GLU A 17 -7.71 2.94 -21.72
N VAL A 18 -7.26 3.48 -20.58
CA VAL A 18 -7.10 4.92 -20.37
C VAL A 18 -5.67 5.21 -19.90
N PRO A 19 -4.75 5.46 -20.84
CA PRO A 19 -3.37 5.83 -20.55
C PRO A 19 -3.24 7.34 -20.30
N ILE A 20 -2.53 7.73 -19.25
CA ILE A 20 -2.24 9.13 -18.94
C ILE A 20 -0.74 9.26 -18.68
N VAL A 21 -0.03 9.95 -19.59
CA VAL A 21 1.39 10.24 -19.41
C VAL A 21 1.54 11.58 -18.68
N GLY A 22 2.09 11.58 -17.47
CA GLY A 22 2.27 12.81 -16.70
C GLY A 22 2.61 12.60 -15.23
N GLN A 23 2.90 13.70 -14.52
CA GLN A 23 3.17 13.67 -13.09
C GLN A 23 1.90 13.34 -12.30
N VAL A 24 1.92 12.22 -11.56
CA VAL A 24 0.75 11.73 -10.82
C VAL A 24 0.13 12.78 -9.89
N LYS A 25 0.96 13.63 -9.26
CA LYS A 25 0.49 14.71 -8.38
C LYS A 25 -0.40 15.73 -9.11
N GLU A 26 -0.02 16.13 -10.33
CA GLU A 26 -0.77 17.10 -11.13
C GLU A 26 -2.03 16.48 -11.73
N VAL A 27 -1.91 15.23 -12.20
CA VAL A 27 -3.03 14.46 -12.75
C VAL A 27 -4.11 14.25 -11.70
N LEU A 28 -3.75 13.79 -10.49
CA LEU A 28 -4.70 13.62 -9.39
C LEU A 28 -5.34 14.94 -8.96
N ALA A 29 -4.59 16.05 -8.94
CA ALA A 29 -5.17 17.37 -8.65
C ALA A 29 -6.23 17.77 -9.69
N ALA A 30 -5.97 17.51 -10.97
CA ALA A 30 -6.92 17.77 -12.05
C ALA A 30 -8.15 16.86 -12.00
N ILE A 31 -7.98 15.59 -11.60
CA ILE A 31 -9.09 14.64 -11.40
C ILE A 31 -9.94 15.10 -10.21
N ASN A 32 -9.33 15.44 -9.07
CA ASN A 32 -10.04 15.87 -7.86
C ASN A 32 -10.90 17.13 -8.08
N GLN A 33 -10.51 18.03 -8.99
CA GLN A 33 -11.32 19.20 -9.36
C GLN A 33 -12.59 18.83 -10.15
N ARG A 34 -12.64 17.63 -10.74
CA ARG A 34 -13.73 17.15 -11.59
C ARG A 34 -14.55 16.05 -10.91
N LEU A 35 -14.05 15.46 -9.83
CA LEU A 35 -14.77 14.47 -9.06
C LEU A 35 -15.92 15.16 -8.31
N GLU A 36 -17.09 14.58 -8.43
CA GLU A 36 -18.22 14.88 -7.54
C GLU A 36 -18.05 14.07 -6.26
N ALA A 37 -18.61 14.56 -5.16
CA ALA A 37 -18.64 13.80 -3.93
C ALA A 37 -19.49 12.54 -4.14
N ILE A 38 -18.96 11.39 -3.72
CA ILE A 38 -19.67 10.12 -3.68
C ILE A 38 -19.97 9.86 -2.21
N GLU A 39 -21.22 9.52 -1.90
CA GLU A 39 -21.58 9.10 -0.54
C GLU A 39 -20.96 7.72 -0.28
N LEU A 40 -20.31 7.55 0.88
CA LEU A 40 -19.58 6.31 1.19
C LEU A 40 -20.51 5.08 1.20
N GLU A 41 -21.80 5.31 1.48
CA GLU A 41 -22.87 4.33 1.42
C GLU A 41 -22.97 3.68 0.03
N GLU A 42 -22.65 4.40 -1.04
CA GLU A 42 -22.64 3.89 -2.42
C GLU A 42 -21.54 2.84 -2.66
N LEU A 43 -20.52 2.80 -1.81
CA LEU A 43 -19.39 1.86 -1.90
C LEU A 43 -19.40 0.81 -0.78
N SER A 44 -20.46 0.76 0.01
CA SER A 44 -20.56 -0.05 1.24
C SER A 44 -20.32 -1.55 0.99
N GLU A 45 -20.97 -2.15 -0.01
CA GLU A 45 -20.79 -3.58 -0.34
C GLU A 45 -19.33 -3.93 -0.67
N TRP A 46 -18.66 -3.04 -1.39
CA TRP A 46 -17.24 -3.23 -1.74
C TRP A 46 -16.35 -3.10 -0.51
N HIS A 47 -16.58 -2.08 0.32
CA HIS A 47 -15.83 -1.89 1.56
C HIS A 47 -16.02 -3.05 2.53
N GLU A 48 -17.24 -3.58 2.68
CA GLU A 48 -17.52 -4.77 3.49
C GLU A 48 -16.74 -6.00 3.00
N THR A 49 -16.61 -6.15 1.67
CA THR A 49 -15.79 -7.23 1.09
C THR A 49 -14.31 -7.07 1.43
N ILE A 50 -13.78 -5.85 1.32
CA ILE A 50 -12.39 -5.55 1.68
C ILE A 50 -12.15 -5.79 3.18
N ASP A 51 -13.05 -5.35 4.05
CA ASP A 51 -12.89 -5.49 5.49
C ASP A 51 -12.96 -6.96 5.92
N ARG A 52 -13.85 -7.76 5.32
CA ARG A 52 -13.84 -9.23 5.50
C ARG A 52 -12.50 -9.85 5.12
N TRP A 53 -11.89 -9.44 4.00
CA TRP A 53 -10.59 -9.98 3.60
C TRP A 53 -9.46 -9.55 4.54
N LYS A 54 -9.49 -8.34 5.10
CA LYS A 54 -8.52 -7.91 6.12
C LYS A 54 -8.63 -8.76 7.39
N GLU A 55 -9.84 -9.14 7.79
CA GLU A 55 -10.09 -9.99 8.95
C GLU A 55 -9.66 -11.45 8.71
N GLU A 56 -9.93 -11.98 7.51
CA GLU A 56 -9.62 -13.35 7.12
C GLU A 56 -8.11 -13.55 6.86
N TYR A 57 -7.44 -12.54 6.29
CA TYR A 57 -6.03 -12.61 5.89
C TYR A 57 -5.15 -11.47 6.47
N PRO A 58 -5.13 -11.26 7.80
CA PRO A 58 -4.27 -10.26 8.39
C PRO A 58 -2.80 -10.72 8.36
N LEU A 59 -1.89 -9.74 8.39
CA LEU A 59 -0.47 -10.01 8.62
C LEU A 59 -0.31 -10.58 10.04
N ARG A 60 0.00 -11.87 10.14
CA ARG A 60 0.26 -12.56 11.41
C ARG A 60 1.64 -13.19 11.40
N TYR A 61 2.28 -13.22 12.55
CA TYR A 61 3.47 -14.01 12.82
C TYR A 61 3.29 -14.77 14.14
N GLY A 62 4.00 -15.89 14.28
CA GLY A 62 3.87 -16.75 15.47
C GLY A 62 4.52 -16.15 16.71
N ASP A 63 4.20 -16.72 17.87
CA ASP A 63 4.82 -16.34 19.14
C ASP A 63 6.31 -16.68 19.17
N SER A 64 7.06 -15.95 20.01
CA SER A 64 8.45 -16.26 20.32
C SER A 64 8.57 -17.72 20.78
N SER A 65 9.38 -18.50 20.08
CA SER A 65 9.80 -19.83 20.51
C SER A 65 11.17 -19.75 21.17
N GLU A 66 11.35 -20.46 22.29
CA GLU A 66 12.66 -20.70 22.92
C GLU A 66 13.44 -19.41 23.27
N GLY A 67 12.75 -18.31 23.59
CA GLY A 67 13.39 -17.04 23.98
C GLY A 67 14.01 -16.25 22.81
N ARG A 68 13.65 -16.57 21.56
CA ARG A 68 14.12 -15.84 20.37
C ARG A 68 13.18 -14.70 20.00
N ILE A 69 13.75 -13.57 19.62
CA ILE A 69 12.99 -12.41 19.15
C ILE A 69 12.53 -12.65 17.71
N MET A 70 11.24 -12.44 17.45
CA MET A 70 10.69 -12.49 16.10
C MET A 70 11.08 -11.22 15.35
N PRO A 71 11.62 -11.31 14.12
CA PRO A 71 12.06 -10.13 13.39
C PRO A 71 10.92 -9.16 13.09
N GLN A 72 9.69 -9.66 12.87
CA GLN A 72 8.49 -8.83 12.72
C GLN A 72 8.23 -7.96 13.96
N HIS A 73 8.41 -8.54 15.16
CA HIS A 73 8.24 -7.82 16.41
C HIS A 73 9.26 -6.70 16.58
N VAL A 74 10.49 -6.88 16.07
CA VAL A 74 11.49 -5.80 16.06
C VAL A 74 11.02 -4.62 15.21
N ILE A 75 10.46 -4.89 14.03
CA ILE A 75 9.93 -3.84 13.16
C ILE A 75 8.74 -3.13 13.79
N GLU A 76 7.81 -3.86 14.40
CA GLU A 76 6.68 -3.28 15.13
C GLU A 76 7.14 -2.38 16.29
N GLU A 77 8.15 -2.82 17.04
CA GLU A 77 8.69 -2.04 18.16
C GLU A 77 9.41 -0.78 17.68
N VAL A 78 10.16 -0.86 16.57
CA VAL A 78 10.74 0.33 15.92
C VAL A 78 9.63 1.30 15.52
N TYR A 79 8.58 0.82 14.83
CA TYR A 79 7.45 1.65 14.42
C TYR A 79 6.77 2.32 15.63
N SER A 80 6.53 1.55 16.71
CA SER A 80 5.91 2.03 17.94
C SER A 80 6.72 3.15 18.59
N LEU A 81 8.04 2.96 18.73
CA LEU A 81 8.95 3.93 19.36
C LEU A 81 9.15 5.19 18.50
N THR A 82 9.14 5.04 17.17
CA THR A 82 9.35 6.17 16.24
C THR A 82 8.04 6.80 15.78
N GLN A 83 6.90 6.24 16.16
CA GLN A 83 5.56 6.66 15.73
C GLN A 83 5.41 6.76 14.21
N GLY A 84 6.10 5.89 13.47
CA GLY A 84 6.12 5.91 12.01
C GLY A 84 6.88 7.08 11.35
N GLU A 85 7.62 7.90 12.11
CA GLU A 85 8.34 9.07 11.57
C GLU A 85 9.80 8.81 11.19
N ALA A 86 10.34 7.62 11.49
CA ALA A 86 11.72 7.28 11.16
C ALA A 86 11.92 7.06 9.66
N ILE A 87 13.11 7.45 9.17
CA ILE A 87 13.58 7.07 7.83
C ILE A 87 14.14 5.64 7.91
N ILE A 88 13.54 4.71 7.17
CA ILE A 88 13.92 3.30 7.15
C ILE A 88 14.72 2.99 5.88
N CYS A 89 15.87 2.34 6.04
CA CYS A 89 16.71 1.85 4.95
C CYS A 89 16.97 0.34 5.14
N THR A 90 16.82 -0.45 4.09
CA THR A 90 16.97 -1.92 4.14
C THR A 90 17.92 -2.43 3.06
N GLU A 91 18.55 -3.57 3.32
CA GLU A 91 19.14 -4.40 2.25
C GLU A 91 18.04 -5.23 1.55
N VAL A 92 18.41 -6.18 0.68
CA VAL A 92 17.45 -7.07 0.01
C VAL A 92 17.36 -8.40 0.76
N GLY A 93 16.16 -8.79 1.17
CA GLY A 93 15.94 -10.05 1.88
C GLY A 93 14.60 -10.11 2.62
N GLN A 94 14.45 -11.10 3.51
CA GLN A 94 13.24 -11.24 4.33
C GLN A 94 13.01 -10.03 5.25
N ASN A 95 14.10 -9.45 5.75
CA ASN A 95 14.10 -8.21 6.52
C ASN A 95 13.47 -7.04 5.74
N GLN A 96 13.72 -6.95 4.43
CA GLN A 96 13.09 -5.94 3.57
C GLN A 96 11.58 -6.10 3.53
N MET A 97 11.11 -7.35 3.41
CA MET A 97 9.68 -7.65 3.31
C MET A 97 8.93 -7.40 4.62
N TRP A 98 9.57 -7.60 5.77
CA TRP A 98 8.95 -7.28 7.06
C TRP A 98 8.96 -5.78 7.38
N ALA A 99 9.87 -5.01 6.78
CA ALA A 99 9.93 -3.56 6.96
C ALA A 99 9.02 -2.76 6.00
N ALA A 100 8.42 -3.44 5.01
CA ALA A 100 7.64 -2.82 3.94
C ALA A 100 6.18 -2.50 4.33
#